data_AF-A0A661MM19-F1
#
_entry.id   AF-A0A661MM19-F1
#
_cell.length_a   1.000
_cell.length_b   1.000
_cell.length_c   1.000
_cell.angle_alpha   90.00
_cell.angle_beta   90.00
_cell.angle_gamma   90.00
#
_symmetry.space_group_name_H-M   'P 1'
#
loop_
_entity.id
_entity.type
_entity.pdbx_description
1 polymer ?
#
loop_
_entity_poly.entity_id
_entity_poly.type
_entity_poly.pdbx_seq_one_letter_code
_entity_poly.pdbx_strand_id
1 'polypeptide(L)'
;MFKGKGPSGFGYGSTAEEVTDGLDLSERTIMLTGCNSGIGKETLRVLAKRGAHVIAAARTVDKAQAACDDVGGETTPVACELSEPASVQACAARVTELGRPLDAIICNAGIMA
;
A
#
# COMPACT_ATOMS: atom_id res chain seq x y z
N MET A 1 -26.73 11.48 -10.90
CA MET A 1 -27.51 10.97 -9.77
C MET A 1 -26.59 10.07 -8.96
N PHE A 2 -26.16 10.50 -7.77
CA PHE A 2 -25.28 9.67 -6.94
C PHE A 2 -26.06 8.45 -6.47
N LYS A 3 -25.60 7.24 -6.80
CA LYS A 3 -26.20 6.00 -6.31
C LYS A 3 -26.09 5.97 -4.78
N GLY A 4 -27.13 5.46 -4.12
CA GLY A 4 -27.11 5.22 -2.67
C GLY A 4 -26.02 4.22 -2.26
N LYS A 5 -25.74 4.14 -0.96
CA LYS A 5 -24.82 3.16 -0.38
C LYS A 5 -25.25 1.72 -0.74
N GLY A 6 -24.28 0.86 -1.02
CA GLY A 6 -24.53 -0.55 -1.34
C GLY A 6 -24.71 -1.42 -0.10
N PRO A 7 -24.80 -2.76 -0.27
CA PRO A 7 -24.98 -3.71 0.84
C PRO A 7 -23.87 -3.67 1.91
N SER A 8 -22.68 -3.20 1.56
CA SER A 8 -21.57 -2.99 2.50
C SER A 8 -21.73 -1.77 3.40
N GLY A 9 -22.75 -0.92 3.18
CA GLY A 9 -22.92 0.36 3.86
C GLY A 9 -22.02 1.48 3.33
N PHE A 10 -21.18 1.20 2.33
CA PHE A 10 -20.32 2.16 1.65
C PHE A 10 -20.81 2.45 0.23
N GLY A 11 -20.41 3.60 -0.33
CA GLY A 11 -20.81 4.03 -1.66
C GLY A 11 -19.79 4.94 -2.31
N TYR A 12 -20.16 5.56 -3.43
CA TYR A 12 -19.27 6.42 -4.22
C TYR A 12 -18.62 7.56 -3.41
N GLY A 13 -19.34 8.11 -2.43
CA GLY A 13 -18.83 9.19 -1.58
C GLY A 13 -18.04 8.72 -0.37
N SER A 14 -17.89 7.42 -0.13
CA SER A 14 -17.19 6.91 1.03
C SER A 14 -15.68 7.08 0.89
N THR A 15 -15.05 7.62 1.93
CA THR A 15 -13.59 7.79 1.96
C THR A 15 -12.89 6.52 2.41
N ALA A 16 -11.60 6.37 2.08
CA ALA A 16 -10.81 5.24 2.56
C ALA A 16 -10.71 5.20 4.09
N GLU A 17 -10.75 6.35 4.77
CA GLU A 17 -10.80 6.41 6.23
C GLU A 17 -12.11 5.87 6.78
N GLU A 18 -13.26 6.28 6.22
CA GLU A 18 -14.57 5.78 6.63
C GLU A 18 -14.70 4.27 6.42
N VAL A 19 -14.18 3.76 5.31
CA VAL A 19 -14.21 2.32 4.98
C VAL A 19 -13.35 1.50 5.95
N THR A 20 -12.30 2.12 6.51
CA THR A 20 -11.36 1.45 7.43
C THR A 20 -11.59 1.85 8.89
N ASP A 21 -12.68 2.55 9.20
CA ASP A 21 -12.95 2.99 10.56
C ASP A 21 -13.13 1.80 11.51
N GLY A 22 -12.51 1.89 12.69
CA GLY A 22 -12.48 0.80 13.66
C GLY A 22 -11.55 -0.39 13.35
N LEU A 23 -10.84 -0.39 12.21
CA LEU A 23 -9.83 -1.42 11.94
C LEU A 23 -8.52 -1.15 12.72
N ASP A 24 -8.02 -2.18 13.39
CA ASP A 24 -6.68 -2.22 13.98
C ASP A 24 -5.78 -3.17 13.18
N LEU A 25 -4.70 -2.61 12.64
CA LEU A 25 -3.71 -3.32 11.82
C LEU A 25 -2.32 -3.33 12.46
N SER A 26 -2.18 -2.99 13.74
CA SER A 26 -0.88 -2.79 14.43
C SER A 26 0.11 -3.96 14.32
N GLU A 27 -0.40 -5.18 14.12
CA GLU A 27 0.41 -6.41 13.99
C GLU A 27 0.43 -6.97 12.56
N ARG A 28 0.04 -6.16 11.58
CA ARG A 28 -0.06 -6.59 10.18
C ARG A 28 1.05 -5.99 9.34
N THR A 29 1.74 -6.83 8.59
CA THR A 29 2.67 -6.39 7.54
C THR A 29 2.02 -6.57 6.18
N ILE A 30 1.89 -5.47 5.43
CA ILE A 30 1.21 -5.43 4.13
C ILE A 30 2.17 -4.89 3.09
N MET A 31 2.38 -5.64 2.01
CA MET A 31 3.12 -5.16 0.84
C MET A 31 2.18 -4.44 -0.12
N LEU A 32 2.55 -3.23 -0.53
CA LEU A 32 1.77 -2.39 -1.43
C LEU A 32 2.61 -1.99 -2.63
N THR A 33 2.18 -2.35 -3.84
CA THR A 33 2.80 -1.89 -5.08
C THR A 33 2.15 -0.60 -5.60
N GLY A 34 2.94 0.29 -6.20
CA GLY A 34 2.44 1.54 -6.76
C GLY A 34 2.06 2.55 -5.68
N CYS A 35 2.81 2.57 -4.57
CA CYS A 35 2.49 3.35 -3.37
C CYS A 35 2.57 4.88 -3.55
N ASN A 36 3.16 5.38 -4.63
CA ASN A 36 3.56 6.79 -4.75
C ASN A 36 2.55 7.68 -5.51
N SER A 37 1.38 7.16 -5.90
CA SER A 37 0.37 7.96 -6.61
C SER A 37 -1.05 7.40 -6.47
N GLY A 38 -2.06 8.25 -6.73
CA GLY A 38 -3.47 7.86 -6.86
C GLY A 38 -3.97 6.97 -5.71
N ILE A 39 -4.63 5.87 -6.08
CA ILE A 39 -5.18 4.89 -5.13
C ILE A 39 -4.09 4.30 -4.23
N GLY A 40 -2.89 4.07 -4.74
CA GLY A 40 -1.79 3.53 -3.96
C GLY A 40 -1.29 4.50 -2.89
N LYS A 41 -1.19 5.79 -3.20
CA LYS A 41 -0.81 6.82 -2.20
C LYS A 41 -1.83 6.88 -1.06
N GLU A 42 -3.11 6.87 -1.40
CA GLU A 42 -4.18 6.87 -0.39
C GLU A 42 -4.21 5.57 0.42
N THR A 43 -3.97 4.43 -0.23
CA THR A 43 -3.88 3.12 0.44
C THR A 43 -2.72 3.10 1.43
N LEU A 44 -1.53 3.58 1.05
CA LEU A 44 -0.37 3.71 1.94
C LEU A 44 -0.73 4.54 3.17
N ARG A 45 -1.28 5.73 2.95
CA ARG A 45 -1.66 6.67 4.01
C ARG A 45 -2.63 6.06 5.01
N VAL A 46 -3.68 5.39 4.53
CA VAL A 46 -4.71 4.83 5.41
C VAL A 46 -4.25 3.57 6.12
N LEU A 47 -3.53 2.66 5.46
CA LEU A 47 -2.98 1.48 6.13
C LEU A 47 -2.02 1.86 7.26
N ALA A 48 -1.11 2.80 7.00
CA ALA A 48 -0.19 3.31 8.02
C ALA A 48 -0.96 4.01 9.16
N LYS A 49 -2.00 4.79 8.85
CA LYS A 49 -2.91 5.38 9.86
C LYS A 49 -3.60 4.34 10.75
N ARG A 50 -3.88 3.13 10.23
CA ARG A 50 -4.47 2.02 11.00
C ARG A 50 -3.44 1.14 11.71
N GLY A 51 -2.17 1.52 11.71
CA GLY A 51 -1.10 0.85 12.45
C GLY A 51 -0.37 -0.23 11.67
N ALA A 52 -0.74 -0.52 10.41
CA ALA A 52 -0.03 -1.52 9.62
C ALA A 52 1.43 -1.12 9.39
N HIS A 53 2.33 -2.10 9.41
CA HIS A 53 3.62 -1.96 8.76
C HIS A 53 3.45 -2.10 7.26
N VAL A 54 3.69 -1.02 6.50
CA VAL A 54 3.53 -1.03 5.05
C VAL A 54 4.89 -1.16 4.36
N ILE A 55 5.11 -2.27 3.65
CA ILE A 55 6.22 -2.40 2.72
C ILE A 55 5.81 -1.74 1.41
N ALA A 56 6.27 -0.52 1.20
CA ALA A 56 5.81 0.38 0.13
C ALA A 56 6.72 0.25 -1.09
N ALA A 57 6.21 -0.37 -2.15
CA ALA A 57 6.95 -0.62 -3.38
C ALA A 57 6.61 0.39 -4.47
N ALA A 58 7.64 1.00 -5.05
CA ALA A 58 7.57 1.82 -6.26
C ALA A 58 8.73 1.48 -7.20
N ARG A 59 8.69 2.00 -8.44
CA ARG A 59 9.73 1.72 -9.45
C ARG A 59 11.15 2.06 -9.01
N THR A 60 11.31 3.10 -8.18
CA THR A 60 12.59 3.48 -7.59
C THR A 60 12.44 3.63 -6.09
N VAL A 61 13.53 3.38 -5.35
CA VAL A 61 13.53 3.55 -3.89
C VAL A 61 13.21 4.99 -3.50
N ASP A 62 13.73 5.99 -4.22
CA ASP A 62 13.46 7.40 -3.94
C ASP A 62 11.96 7.75 -4.02
N LYS A 63 11.25 7.18 -5.00
CA LYS A 63 9.80 7.39 -5.15
C LYS A 63 9.02 6.71 -4.03
N ALA A 64 9.47 5.55 -3.58
CA ALA A 64 8.88 4.86 -2.44
C ALA A 64 9.14 5.65 -1.15
N GLN A 65 10.38 6.09 -0.93
CA GLN A 65 10.79 6.87 0.24
C GLN A 65 10.00 8.17 0.33
N ALA A 66 9.90 8.94 -0.76
CA ALA A 66 9.12 10.17 -0.76
C ALA A 66 7.63 9.95 -0.42
N ALA A 67 7.05 8.80 -0.80
CA ALA A 67 5.68 8.46 -0.42
C ALA A 67 5.56 8.06 1.05
N CYS A 68 6.57 7.39 1.59
CA CYS A 68 6.67 7.01 3.01
C CYS A 68 6.88 8.23 3.92
N ASP A 69 7.68 9.21 3.50
CA ASP A 69 7.96 10.43 4.26
C ASP A 69 6.70 11.31 4.43
N ASP A 70 5.76 11.22 3.50
CA ASP A 70 4.48 11.92 3.51
C ASP A 70 3.44 11.33 4.50
N VAL A 71 3.72 10.17 5.12
CA VAL A 71 2.75 9.45 5.97
C VAL A 71 3.33 9.17 7.36
N GLY A 72 2.47 9.24 8.38
CA GLY A 72 2.80 8.74 9.71
C GLY A 72 2.59 7.23 9.79
N GLY A 73 3.42 6.55 10.58
CA GLY A 73 3.32 5.10 10.82
C GLY A 73 4.60 4.35 10.47
N GLU A 74 4.57 3.02 10.56
CA GLU A 74 5.71 2.18 10.24
C GLU A 74 5.70 1.81 8.75
N THR A 75 6.74 2.21 8.01
CA THR A 75 6.85 1.90 6.59
C THR A 75 8.26 1.49 6.20
N THR A 76 8.36 0.60 5.21
CA THR A 76 9.63 0.21 4.59
C THR A 76 9.55 0.46 3.08
N PRO A 77 10.25 1.48 2.54
CA PRO A 77 10.28 1.72 1.11
C PRO A 77 11.16 0.68 0.39
N VAL A 78 10.68 0.16 -0.74
CA VAL A 78 11.41 -0.80 -1.57
C VAL A 78 11.29 -0.45 -3.06
N ALA A 79 12.36 -0.67 -3.81
CA ALA A 79 12.34 -0.58 -5.26
C ALA A 79 11.75 -1.88 -5.86
N CYS A 80 10.84 -1.75 -6.82
CA CYS A 80 10.28 -2.86 -7.59
C CYS A 80 9.77 -2.33 -8.94
N GLU A 81 10.54 -2.58 -9.99
CA GLU A 81 10.11 -2.38 -11.38
C GLU A 81 9.45 -3.67 -11.87
N LEU A 82 8.12 -3.67 -11.94
CA LEU A 82 7.33 -4.86 -12.25
C LEU A 82 7.52 -5.37 -13.68
N SER A 83 8.01 -4.53 -14.59
CA SER A 83 8.37 -4.95 -15.96
C SER A 83 9.72 -5.67 -16.04
N GLU A 84 10.51 -5.67 -14.97
CA GLU A 84 11.84 -6.30 -14.90
C GLU A 84 11.86 -7.46 -13.88
N PRO A 85 11.85 -8.74 -14.32
CA PRO A 85 11.82 -9.88 -13.41
C PRO A 85 12.95 -9.91 -12.37
N ALA A 86 14.15 -9.43 -12.72
CA ALA A 86 15.28 -9.34 -11.79
C ALA A 86 15.00 -8.33 -10.66
N SER A 87 14.35 -7.21 -10.97
CA SER A 87 13.92 -6.22 -9.97
C SER A 87 12.89 -6.82 -9.01
N VAL A 88 11.93 -7.59 -9.53
CA VAL A 88 10.92 -8.27 -8.71
C VAL A 88 11.56 -9.30 -7.77
N GLN A 89 12.53 -10.08 -8.24
CA GLN A 89 13.27 -11.03 -7.42
C GLN A 89 14.06 -10.33 -6.31
N ALA A 90 14.76 -9.23 -6.63
CA ALA A 90 15.48 -8.43 -5.65
C ALA A 90 14.55 -7.82 -4.59
N CYS A 91 13.36 -7.34 -5.00
CA CYS A 91 12.33 -6.86 -4.09
C CYS A 91 11.85 -7.98 -3.15
N ALA A 92 11.55 -9.17 -3.67
CA ALA A 92 11.11 -10.32 -2.87
C ALA A 92 12.19 -10.79 -1.87
N ALA A 93 13.47 -10.79 -2.28
CA ALA A 93 14.59 -11.07 -1.40
C ALA A 93 14.65 -10.05 -0.26
N ARG A 94 14.57 -8.75 -0.59
CA ARG A 94 14.55 -7.67 0.41
C ARG A 94 13.39 -7.78 1.39
N VAL A 95 12.19 -8.12 0.91
CA VAL A 95 11.01 -8.37 1.77
C VAL A 95 11.27 -9.53 2.73
N THR A 96 11.87 -10.61 2.24
CA THR A 96 12.20 -11.80 3.06
C THR A 96 13.23 -11.47 4.14
N GLU A 97 14.25 -10.67 3.81
CA GLU A 97 15.29 -10.22 4.75
C GLU A 97 14.75 -9.37 5.91
N LEU A 98 13.57 -8.77 5.78
CA LEU A 98 12.94 -8.05 6.89
C LEU A 98 12.55 -8.99 8.05
N GLY A 99 12.47 -10.30 7.81
CA GLY A 99 12.20 -11.28 8.86
C GLY A 99 10.80 -11.16 9.49
N ARG A 100 9.87 -10.48 8.83
CA ARG A 100 8.49 -10.28 9.28
C ARG A 100 7.53 -11.13 8.45
N PRO A 101 6.49 -11.74 9.07
CA PRO A 101 5.45 -12.44 8.32
C PRO A 101 4.72 -11.43 7.42
N LEU A 102 4.36 -11.85 6.20
CA LEU A 102 3.61 -11.03 5.25
C LEU A 102 2.14 -11.45 5.28
N ASP A 103 1.26 -10.58 5.79
CA ASP A 103 -0.17 -10.88 5.94
C ASP A 103 -0.97 -10.69 4.64
N ALA A 104 -0.58 -9.70 3.83
CA ALA A 104 -1.28 -9.37 2.59
C ALA A 104 -0.37 -8.69 1.57
N ILE A 105 -0.78 -8.77 0.30
CA ILE A 105 -0.18 -8.05 -0.83
C ILE A 105 -1.29 -7.30 -1.58
N ILE A 106 -1.08 -6.01 -1.82
CA ILE A 106 -1.96 -5.16 -2.63
C ILE A 106 -1.25 -4.85 -3.95
N CYS A 107 -1.73 -5.48 -5.02
CA CYS A 107 -1.23 -5.33 -6.39
C CYS A 107 -1.84 -4.11 -7.09
N ASN A 108 -1.56 -2.91 -6.57
CA ASN A 108 -2.12 -1.66 -7.11
C ASN A 108 -1.31 -1.04 -8.27
N ALA A 109 -0.04 -1.42 -8.47
CA ALA A 109 0.75 -0.90 -9.58
C ALA A 109 0.21 -1.40 -10.95
N GLY A 110 -0.64 -0.58 -11.57
CA GLY A 110 -1.16 -0.78 -12.92
C GLY A 110 -0.70 0.33 -13.88
N ILE A 111 -0.79 0.03 -15.17
CA ILE A 111 -0.63 1.00 -16.26
C ILE A 111 -1.91 1.04 -17.09
N MET A 112 -2.19 2.18 -17.71
CA MET A 112 -3.16 2.24 -18.81
C MET A 112 -2.44 1.76 -20.07
N ALA A 113 -3.02 0.78 -20.76
CA ALA A 113 -2.58 0.34 -22.08
C ALA A 113 -3.29 1.14 -23.18
#